data_AF-P62077-F1
#
_entry.id   AF-P62077-F1
#
_cell.length_a   1.000
_cell.length_b   1.000
_cell.length_c   1.000
_cell.angle_alpha   90.00
_cell.angle_beta   90.00
_cell.angle_gamma   90.00
#
_symmetry.space_group_name_H-M   'P 1'
#
loop_
_entity.id
_entity.type
_entity.pdbx_description
1 polymer ?
#
loop_
_entity_poly.entity_id
_entity_poly.type
_entity_poly.pdbx_seq_one_letter_code
_entity_poly.pdbx_strand_id
1 'polypeptide(L)'
;MAELGEADEAELQRLVAAEQQKAQFTAQVHHFMELCWDKCVEKPGSRLDSRTENCLSSCVDRFIDTTLAITGRFAQIVQKGGQ
;
A
#
# COMPACT_ATOMS: atom_id res chain seq x y z
N MET A 1 -32.96 -13.42 21.49
CA MET A 1 -32.90 -12.94 20.10
C MET A 1 -32.02 -11.70 19.95
N ALA A 2 -31.95 -10.78 20.93
CA ALA A 2 -31.03 -9.64 20.87
C ALA A 2 -29.53 -10.05 20.94
N GLU A 3 -29.15 -10.99 21.82
CA GLU A 3 -27.74 -11.43 21.94
C GLU A 3 -27.17 -12.06 20.66
N LEU A 4 -27.99 -12.72 19.84
CA LEU A 4 -27.53 -13.22 18.54
C LEU A 4 -27.16 -12.04 17.63
N GLY A 5 -27.96 -10.98 17.62
CA GLY A 5 -27.67 -9.78 16.84
C GLY A 5 -26.39 -9.06 17.27
N GLU A 6 -26.11 -8.97 18.58
CA GLU A 6 -24.88 -8.32 19.08
C GLU A 6 -23.62 -9.12 18.73
N ALA A 7 -23.65 -10.44 18.91
CA ALA A 7 -22.53 -11.31 18.54
C ALA A 7 -22.30 -11.33 17.01
N ASP A 8 -23.38 -11.39 16.23
CA ASP A 8 -23.33 -11.32 14.76
C ASP A 8 -22.80 -9.95 14.28
N GLU A 9 -23.19 -8.85 14.93
CA GLU A 9 -22.69 -7.50 14.61
C GLU A 9 -21.19 -7.39 14.88
N ALA A 10 -20.72 -7.88 16.03
CA ALA A 10 -19.29 -7.84 16.37
C ALA A 10 -18.44 -8.68 15.41
N GLU A 11 -18.91 -9.87 15.00
CA GLU A 11 -18.21 -10.68 14.01
C GLU A 11 -18.23 -10.02 12.62
N LEU A 12 -19.37 -9.47 12.21
CA LEU A 12 -19.49 -8.73 10.95
C LEU A 12 -18.49 -7.56 10.90
N GLN A 13 -18.38 -6.79 12.00
CA GLN A 13 -17.43 -5.68 12.10
C GLN A 13 -15.98 -6.16 11.94
N ARG A 14 -15.61 -7.30 12.53
CA ARG A 14 -14.27 -7.90 12.38
C ARG A 14 -13.99 -8.33 10.94
N LEU A 15 -14.94 -8.99 10.30
CA LEU A 15 -14.83 -9.42 8.91
C LEU A 15 -14.71 -8.22 7.96
N VAL A 16 -15.51 -7.18 8.16
CA VAL A 16 -15.43 -5.93 7.39
C VAL A 16 -14.08 -5.26 7.57
N ALA A 17 -13.57 -5.16 8.80
CA ALA A 17 -12.25 -4.58 9.05
C ALA A 17 -11.12 -5.36 8.35
N ALA A 18 -11.17 -6.70 8.38
CA ALA A 18 -10.19 -7.54 7.69
C ALA A 18 -10.26 -7.36 6.16
N GLU A 19 -11.46 -7.26 5.58
CA GLU A 19 -11.62 -7.05 4.15
C GLU A 19 -11.21 -5.65 3.71
N GLN A 20 -11.48 -4.64 4.54
CA GLN A 20 -10.99 -3.27 4.32
C GLN A 20 -9.46 -3.21 4.28
N GLN A 21 -8.76 -3.93 5.17
CA GLN A 21 -7.30 -3.99 5.14
C GLN A 21 -6.77 -4.62 3.84
N LYS A 22 -7.39 -5.71 3.37
CA LYS A 22 -7.04 -6.31 2.08
C LYS A 22 -7.30 -5.37 0.91
N ALA A 23 -8.44 -4.67 0.90
CA ALA A 23 -8.77 -3.72 -0.13
C ALA A 23 -7.76 -2.55 -0.18
N GLN A 24 -7.35 -2.04 0.99
CA GLN A 24 -6.30 -1.01 1.08
C GLN A 24 -4.96 -1.50 0.54
N PHE A 25 -4.55 -2.72 0.89
CA PHE A 25 -3.32 -3.32 0.36
C PHE A 25 -3.40 -3.47 -1.18
N THR A 26 -4.51 -4.01 -1.69
CA THR A 26 -4.73 -4.16 -3.14
C THR A 26 -4.69 -2.81 -3.85
N ALA A 27 -5.27 -1.77 -3.27
CA ALA A 27 -5.19 -0.41 -3.82
C ALA A 27 -3.74 0.11 -3.89
N GLN A 28 -2.92 -0.15 -2.87
CA GLN A 28 -1.49 0.20 -2.91
C GLN A 28 -0.75 -0.59 -3.98
N VAL A 29 -1.03 -1.88 -4.13
CA VAL A 29 -0.44 -2.71 -5.21
C VAL A 29 -0.80 -2.14 -6.58
N HIS A 30 -2.07 -1.77 -6.82
CA HIS A 30 -2.47 -1.13 -8.07
C HIS A 30 -1.72 0.18 -8.32
N HIS A 31 -1.56 1.01 -7.30
CA HIS A 31 -0.79 2.24 -7.41
C HIS A 31 0.68 1.99 -7.80
N PHE A 32 1.32 1.01 -7.16
CA PHE A 32 2.69 0.62 -7.51
C PHE A 32 2.78 0.07 -8.93
N MET A 33 1.80 -0.72 -9.36
CA MET A 33 1.78 -1.23 -10.72
C MET A 33 1.74 -0.10 -11.74
N GLU A 34 0.86 0.89 -11.58
CA GLU A 34 0.81 2.06 -12.49
C GLU A 34 2.12 2.85 -12.47
N LEU A 35 2.58 3.24 -11.28
CA LEU A 35 3.76 4.09 -11.13
C LEU A 35 5.05 3.43 -11.63
N CYS A 36 5.26 2.16 -11.28
CA CYS A 36 6.48 1.45 -11.63
C CYS A 36 6.45 0.93 -13.07
N TRP A 37 5.27 0.65 -13.64
CA TRP A 37 5.13 0.32 -15.06
C TRP A 37 5.66 1.45 -15.94
N ASP A 38 5.19 2.68 -15.71
CA ASP A 38 5.62 3.84 -16.50
C ASP A 38 7.12 4.15 -16.37
N LYS A 39 7.74 3.77 -15.25
CA LYS A 39 9.17 4.00 -14.99
C LYS A 39 10.08 2.92 -15.54
N CYS A 40 9.62 1.67 -15.55
CA CYS A 40 10.47 0.52 -15.82
C CYS A 40 10.19 -0.16 -17.15
N VAL A 41 8.98 -0.03 -17.71
CA VAL A 41 8.57 -0.77 -18.91
C VAL A 41 8.50 0.19 -20.10
N GLU A 42 9.62 0.32 -20.81
CA GLU A 42 9.69 1.15 -22.02
C GLU A 42 9.00 0.51 -23.23
N LYS A 43 9.13 -0.82 -23.39
CA LYS A 43 8.50 -1.59 -24.46
C LYS A 43 7.91 -2.87 -23.90
N PRO A 44 6.60 -3.13 -24.08
CA PRO A 44 6.01 -4.38 -23.66
C PRO A 44 6.58 -5.53 -24.51
N GLY A 45 7.14 -6.53 -23.84
CA GLY A 45 7.59 -7.78 -24.45
C GLY A 45 6.69 -8.96 -24.05
N SER A 46 6.96 -10.15 -24.59
CA SER A 46 6.28 -11.38 -24.17
C SER A 46 6.65 -11.83 -22.75
N ARG A 47 7.75 -11.29 -22.21
CA ARG A 47 8.27 -11.54 -20.87
C ARG A 47 8.95 -10.28 -20.35
N LEU A 48 9.02 -10.16 -19.03
CA LEU A 48 9.90 -9.18 -18.38
C LEU A 48 11.33 -9.73 -18.46
N ASP A 49 12.25 -8.95 -19.00
CA ASP A 49 13.66 -9.27 -18.91
C ASP A 49 14.20 -8.94 -17.51
N SER A 50 15.35 -9.50 -17.16
CA SER A 50 15.93 -9.35 -15.81
C SER A 50 16.20 -7.90 -15.40
N ARG A 51 16.45 -6.98 -16.35
CA ARG A 51 16.63 -5.55 -16.03
C ARG A 51 15.29 -4.94 -15.63
N THR A 52 14.24 -5.24 -16.38
CA THR A 52 12.88 -4.76 -16.11
C THR A 52 12.37 -5.30 -14.76
N GLU A 53 12.55 -6.59 -14.47
CA GLU A 53 12.18 -7.20 -13.18
C GLU A 53 12.89 -6.53 -12.00
N ASN A 54 14.21 -6.33 -12.10
CA ASN A 54 15.00 -5.66 -11.07
C ASN A 54 14.59 -4.18 -10.89
N CYS A 55 14.25 -3.48 -11.98
CA CYS A 55 13.74 -2.12 -11.93
C CYS A 55 12.41 -2.06 -11.17
N LEU A 56 11.46 -2.94 -11.47
CA LEU A 56 10.15 -2.98 -10.81
C LEU A 56 10.29 -3.23 -9.30
N SER A 57 11.10 -4.21 -8.91
CA SER A 57 11.38 -4.51 -7.50
C SER A 57 12.00 -3.30 -6.78
N SER A 58 13.05 -2.71 -7.38
CA SER A 58 13.72 -1.53 -6.83
C SER A 58 12.78 -0.31 -6.75
N CYS A 59 11.89 -0.15 -7.73
CA CYS A 59 10.95 0.96 -7.78
C CYS A 59 9.98 0.94 -6.60
N VAL A 60 9.42 -0.24 -6.27
CA VAL A 60 8.53 -0.42 -5.11
C VAL A 60 9.29 -0.13 -3.81
N ASP A 61 10.47 -0.73 -3.63
CA ASP A 61 11.31 -0.50 -2.44
C ASP A 61 11.65 0.99 -2.27
N ARG A 62 12.08 1.66 -3.34
CA ARG A 62 12.40 3.10 -3.32
C ARG A 62 11.17 3.94 -3.00
N PHE A 63 10.00 3.59 -3.49
CA PHE A 63 8.76 4.32 -3.21
C PHE A 63 8.40 4.23 -1.72
N ILE A 64 8.45 3.02 -1.14
CA ILE A 64 8.14 2.78 0.27
C ILE A 64 9.15 3.53 1.15
N ASP A 65 10.46 3.36 0.90
CA ASP A 65 11.52 4.05 1.65
C ASP A 65 11.36 5.56 1.62
N THR A 66 11.10 6.12 0.43
CA THR A 66 10.95 7.56 0.25
C THR A 66 9.70 8.07 0.97
N THR A 67 8.59 7.33 0.88
CA THR A 67 7.34 7.70 1.55
C THR A 67 7.51 7.69 3.07
N LEU A 68 8.15 6.65 3.63
CA LEU A 68 8.41 6.55 5.07
C LEU A 68 9.38 7.64 5.55
N ALA A 69 10.43 7.94 4.78
CA ALA A 69 11.36 9.01 5.10
C ALA A 69 10.67 10.39 5.13
N ILE A 70 9.83 10.67 4.12
CA ILE A 70 9.10 11.94 4.02
C ILE A 70 8.08 12.06 5.16
N THR A 71 7.22 11.06 5.34
CA THR A 71 6.18 11.05 6.39
C THR A 71 6.77 11.12 7.79
N GLY A 72 7.85 10.36 8.05
CA GLY A 72 8.59 10.42 9.31
C GLY A 72 9.15 11.81 9.60
N ARG A 73 9.75 12.47 8.60
CA ARG A 73 10.25 13.84 8.73
C ARG A 73 9.14 14.84 9.03
N PHE A 74 7.99 14.73 8.35
CA PHE A 74 6.85 15.61 8.60
C PHE A 74 6.26 15.40 10.00
N ALA A 75 6.14 14.16 10.46
CA ALA A 75 5.68 13.85 11.81
C ALA A 75 6.58 14.51 12.88
N GLN A 76 7.90 14.48 12.69
CA GLN A 76 8.86 15.15 13.58
C GLN A 76 8.73 16.68 13.57
N ILE A 77 8.44 17.29 12.41
CA ILE A 77 8.24 18.74 12.29
C ILE A 77 6.97 19.15 13.02
N VAL A 78 5.86 18.43 12.81
CA VAL A 78 4.58 18.72 13.46
C VAL A 78 4.69 18.60 14.98
N GLN A 79 5.39 17.59 15.50
CA GLN A 79 5.62 17.43 16.94
C GLN A 79 6.42 18.58 17.57
N LYS A 80 7.38 19.15 16.82
CA LYS A 80 8.19 20.28 17.30
C LYS A 80 7.47 21.63 17.20
N GLY A 81 6.63 21.83 16.19
CA GLY A 81 5.89 23.08 15.98
C GLY A 81 4.63 23.25 16.84
N GLY A 82 4.22 22.20 17.56
CA GLY A 82 3.11 22.26 18.54
C GLY A 82 3.54 22.70 19.94
N GLN A 83 4.81 23.07 20.15
CA GLN A 83 5.37 23.65 21.38
C GLN A 83 5.66 25.13 21.17
#